data_AF-A0A7C2X123-F1
#
_entry.id   AF-A0A7C2X123-F1
#
_cell.length_a   1.000
_cell.length_b   1.000
_cell.length_c   1.000
_cell.angle_alpha   90.00
_cell.angle_beta   90.00
_cell.angle_gamma   90.00
#
_symmetry.space_group_name_H-M   'P 1'
#
loop_
_entity.id
_entity.type
_entity.pdbx_description
1 polymer ?
#
loop_
_entity_poly.entity_id
_entity_poly.type
_entity_poly.pdbx_seq_one_letter_code
_entity_poly.pdbx_strand_id
1 'polypeptide(L)' 'MKQTRNSFSDDEIKAFAPSEKIAIVATVSDDNSPHLTLLTSLMAAAPDRVVIGQFCTGESKANMAARPD' A
#
# COMPACT_ATOMS: atom_id res chain seq x y z
N MET A 1 -13.75 -18.96 -16.38
CA MET A 1 -12.47 -18.45 -15.84
C MET A 1 -12.61 -16.95 -15.64
N LYS A 2 -12.25 -16.42 -14.47
CA LYS A 2 -12.29 -14.97 -14.21
C LYS A 2 -11.08 -14.36 -14.91
N GLN A 3 -11.26 -13.35 -15.76
CA GLN A 3 -10.13 -12.65 -16.37
C GLN A 3 -9.34 -11.91 -15.28
N THR A 4 -8.04 -12.17 -15.22
CA THR A 4 -7.11 -11.42 -14.35
C THR A 4 -6.77 -10.11 -15.05
N ARG A 5 -7.14 -8.97 -14.44
CA ARG A 5 -6.63 -7.66 -14.86
C ARG A 5 -5.23 -7.45 -14.32
N ASN A 6 -4.30 -7.08 -15.18
CA ASN A 6 -2.90 -6.82 -14.84
C ASN A 6 -2.42 -5.43 -15.30
N SER A 7 -3.34 -4.55 -15.69
CA SER A 7 -3.01 -3.17 -16.07
C SER A 7 -4.00 -2.14 -15.54
N PHE A 8 -3.48 -0.92 -15.32
CA PHE A 8 -4.25 0.26 -14.99
C PHE A 8 -4.68 1.03 -16.25
N SER A 9 -5.82 1.71 -16.18
CA SER A 9 -6.23 2.73 -17.15
C SER A 9 -5.65 4.10 -16.78
N ASP A 10 -5.72 5.06 -17.70
CA ASP A 10 -5.29 6.44 -17.45
C ASP A 10 -6.08 7.10 -16.32
N ASP A 11 -7.37 6.82 -16.23
CA ASP A 11 -8.23 7.32 -15.13
C ASP A 11 -7.84 6.73 -13.78
N GLU A 12 -7.45 5.45 -13.74
CA GLU A 12 -6.98 4.80 -12.53
C GLU A 12 -5.61 5.33 -12.10
N ILE A 13 -4.68 5.54 -13.05
CA ILE A 13 -3.39 6.18 -12.78
C ILE A 13 -3.61 7.58 -12.18
N LYS A 14 -4.52 8.36 -12.77
CA LYS A 14 -4.90 9.68 -12.24
C LYS A 14 -5.53 9.60 -10.85
N ALA A 15 -6.37 8.61 -10.60
CA ALA A 15 -6.97 8.38 -9.27
C ALA A 15 -5.92 8.00 -8.20
N PHE A 16 -4.80 7.40 -8.61
CA PHE A 16 -3.69 7.07 -7.72
C PHE A 16 -2.74 8.25 -7.48
N ALA A 17 -2.90 9.40 -8.15
CA ALA A 17 -2.01 10.55 -8.03
C ALA A 17 -1.97 11.25 -6.66
N PRO A 18 -3.08 11.43 -5.91
CA PRO A 18 -3.06 12.12 -4.61
C PRO A 18 -2.09 11.46 -3.63
N SER A 19 -1.32 12.19 -2.82
CA SER A 19 -0.37 11.60 -1.86
C SER A 19 -1.06 10.88 -0.72
N GLU A 20 -2.16 11.44 -0.22
CA GLU A 20 -2.91 10.93 0.92
C GLU A 20 -3.84 9.81 0.46
N LYS A 21 -3.55 8.58 0.87
CA LYS A 21 -4.44 7.44 0.64
C LYS A 21 -4.23 6.34 1.66
N ILE A 22 -5.21 5.45 1.73
CA ILE A 22 -5.14 4.20 2.47
C ILE A 22 -5.22 3.07 1.45
N ALA A 23 -4.21 2.19 1.44
CA ALA A 23 -4.15 1.03 0.57
C ALA A 23 -4.01 -0.26 1.38
N ILE A 24 -4.64 -1.34 0.91
CA ILE A 24 -4.42 -2.69 1.42
C ILE A 24 -3.73 -3.46 0.30
N VAL A 25 -2.52 -3.97 0.58
CA VAL A 25 -1.76 -4.78 -0.35
C VAL A 25 -1.76 -6.22 0.12
N ALA A 26 -2.13 -7.14 -0.78
CA ALA A 26 -2.10 -8.57 -0.54
C ALA A 26 -0.86 -9.20 -1.19
N THR A 27 -0.18 -10.06 -0.44
CA THR A 27 1.00 -10.82 -0.85
C THR A 27 0.82 -12.27 -0.42
N VAL A 28 1.62 -13.18 -0.97
CA VAL A 28 1.70 -14.56 -0.51
C VAL A 28 3.01 -14.72 0.26
N SER A 29 2.92 -15.22 1.49
CA SER A 29 4.06 -15.49 2.36
C SER A 29 4.81 -16.77 1.94
N ASP A 30 5.99 -16.99 2.51
CA ASP A 30 6.81 -18.19 2.23
C ASP A 30 6.10 -19.50 2.60
N ASP A 31 5.19 -19.47 3.57
CA ASP A 31 4.34 -20.61 3.96
C ASP A 31 3.10 -20.77 3.08
N ASN A 32 3.02 -20.01 1.98
CA ASN A 32 1.91 -19.96 1.03
C ASN A 32 0.58 -19.45 1.64
N SER A 33 0.63 -18.76 2.78
CA SER A 33 -0.52 -18.07 3.36
C SER A 33 -0.71 -16.65 2.79
N PRO A 34 -1.94 -16.12 2.74
CA PRO A 34 -2.18 -14.73 2.35
C PRO A 34 -1.72 -13.77 3.46
N HIS A 35 -0.94 -12.76 3.07
CA HIS A 35 -0.51 -11.69 3.95
C HIS A 35 -1.06 -10.35 3.44
N LEU A 36 -1.67 -9.58 4.35
CA LEU A 36 -2.25 -8.27 4.07
C LEU A 36 -1.47 -7.18 4.80
N THR A 37 -1.16 -6.09 4.11
CA THR A 37 -0.49 -4.92 4.71
C THR A 37 -1.24 -3.65 4.41
N LEU A 38 -1.41 -2.81 5.44
CA LEU A 38 -1.88 -1.44 5.30
C LEU A 38 -0.71 -0.55 4.89
N LEU A 39 -0.81 0.11 3.74
CA LEU A 39 0.18 1.04 3.23
C LEU A 39 -0.46 2.39 2.91
N THR A 40 0.23 3.47 3.25
CA THR A 40 -0.24 4.84 2.99
C THR A 40 0.50 5.50 1.82
N SER A 41 1.51 4.83 1.26
CA SER A 41 2.30 5.30 0.13
C SER A 41 2.26 4.28 -1.00
N LEU A 42 1.39 4.52 -1.98
CA LEU A 42 1.15 3.65 -3.14
C LEU A 42 0.88 4.51 -4.38
N MET A 43 1.43 4.17 -5.54
CA MET A 43 1.19 4.88 -6.79
C MET A 43 1.17 3.91 -7.98
N ALA A 44 0.21 4.06 -8.89
CA ALA A 44 0.29 3.46 -10.21
C ALA A 44 1.14 4.38 -11.09
N ALA A 45 2.41 4.01 -11.34
CA ALA A 45 3.37 4.85 -12.06
C ALA A 45 3.30 4.67 -13.59
N ALA A 46 2.74 3.55 -14.04
CA ALA A 46 2.48 3.23 -15.43
C ALA A 46 1.37 2.16 -15.49
N PRO A 47 0.80 1.84 -16.67
CA PRO A 47 -0.23 0.82 -16.80
C PRO A 47 0.18 -0.53 -16.20
N ASP A 48 1.46 -0.90 -16.28
CA ASP A 48 2.02 -2.19 -15.84
C ASP A 48 2.87 -2.07 -14.56
N ARG A 49 2.88 -0.91 -13.90
CA ARG A 49 3.82 -0.64 -12.79
C ARG A 49 3.15 0.04 -11.61
N VAL A 50 3.32 -0.58 -10.44
CA VAL A 50 3.01 0.03 -9.15
C VAL A 50 4.29 0.35 -8.39
N VAL A 51 4.31 1.48 -7.70
CA VAL A 51 5.37 1.91 -6.79
C VAL A 51 4.79 1.93 -5.38
N ILE A 52 5.50 1.31 -4.46
CA ILE A 52 5.08 1.18 -3.07
C ILE A 52 6.17 1.77 -2.19
N GLY A 53 5.81 2.78 -1.40
CA GLY A 53 6.70 3.35 -0.40
C GLY A 53 6.48 2.66 0.94
N GLN A 54 7.55 2.28 1.62
CA GLN A 54 7.51 1.87 3.01
C GLN A 54 7.91 3.07 3.88
N PHE A 55 6.92 3.82 4.34
CA PHE A 55 7.13 4.87 5.34
C PHE A 55 6.08 4.70 6.41
N CYS A 56 6.49 4.07 7.52
CA CYS A 56 5.99 4.30 8.87
C CYS A 56 6.66 3.30 9.82
N THR A 57 7.96 3.45 10.06
CA THR A 57 8.51 3.17 11.39
C THR A 57 8.36 4.45 12.19
N GLY A 58 7.58 4.42 13.27
CA GLY A 58 7.29 5.61 14.07
C GLY A 58 7.41 5.31 15.55
N GLU A 59 7.97 6.24 16.29
CA GLU A 59 8.15 6.14 17.73
C GLU A 59 6.89 6.54 18.50
N SER A 60 5.83 6.99 17.83
CA SER A 60 4.63 7.54 18.47
C SER A 60 4.06 6.64 19.56
N LYS A 61 4.01 5.31 19.35
CA LYS A 61 3.54 4.36 20.38
C LYS A 61 4.50 4.26 21.58
N ALA A 62 5.80 4.30 21.33
CA ALA A 62 6.80 4.32 22.40
C ALA A 62 6.77 5.64 23.17
N ASN A 63 6.60 6.77 22.47
CA ASN A 63 6.50 8.10 23.04
C ASN A 63 5.22 8.27 23.87
N MET A 64 4.06 7.79 23.39
CA MET A 64 2.82 7.74 24.17
C MET A 64 2.96 6.90 25.44
N ALA A 65 3.69 5.78 25.36
CA ALA A 65 3.96 4.96 26.55
C ALA A 65 4.93 5.63 27.53
N ALA A 66 5.94 6.36 27.01
CA ALA A 66 6.95 7.03 27.82
C ALA A 66 6.47 8.39 28.38
N ARG A 67 5.50 9.05 27.73
CA ARG A 67 4.98 10.40 28.01
C ARG A 67 3.45 10.41 27.76
N PRO A 68 2.65 9.90 28.71
CA PRO A 68 1.20 9.72 28.52
C PRO A 68 0.35 10.99 28.75
N ASP A 69 0.95 12.05 29.30
CA ASP A 69 0.38 13.36 29.60
C ASP A 69 0.38 14.33 28.40
#